data_AF-A0A6J3M924-F1
#
_entry.id   AF-A0A6J3M924-F1
#
_cell.length_a   1.000
_cell.length_b   1.000
_cell.length_c   1.000
_cell.angle_alpha   90.00
_cell.angle_beta   90.00
_cell.angle_gamma   90.00
#
_symmetry.space_group_name_H-M   'P 1'
#
loop_
_entity.id
_entity.type
_entity.pdbx_description
1 polymer ?
#
loop_
_entity_poly.entity_id
_entity_poly.type
_entity_poly.pdbx_seq_one_letter_code
_entity_poly.pdbx_strand_id
1 'polypeptide(L)'
;MPPSSNSQLRSPPPTSPAGSVAGDRLGLDPNDLAVLHQHQQLAHAQVHSPAGSAASSQGRLLLDPNSLQLLTRHFDRIMQAIQERLEALYAATEIATQTQTDRAGNALEMADHEIARFRAILHQTDELEAEFAKISRVREIVRSFRARIEMMERRLG
;
A
#
# COMPACT_ATOMS: atom_id res chain seq x y z
N MET A 1 53.18 28.45 49.12
CA MET A 1 54.12 27.53 48.44
C MET A 1 53.54 26.12 48.49
N PRO A 2 53.75 25.30 47.44
CA PRO A 2 52.96 24.11 47.07
C PRO A 2 53.58 22.80 47.67
N PRO A 3 53.30 21.57 47.15
CA PRO A 3 52.24 20.65 47.61
C PRO A 3 52.77 19.21 47.90
N SER A 4 51.88 18.23 48.12
CA SER A 4 51.97 16.74 47.91
C SER A 4 51.42 15.97 49.13
N SER A 5 50.57 14.95 49.04
CA SER A 5 50.36 13.96 47.97
C SER A 5 48.90 13.53 47.90
N ASN A 6 48.32 13.64 46.70
CA ASN A 6 47.01 13.11 46.35
C ASN A 6 47.20 11.69 45.80
N SER A 7 46.86 10.66 46.57
CA SER A 7 46.84 9.27 46.11
C SER A 7 45.58 9.03 45.27
N GLN A 8 45.65 9.36 43.99
CA GLN A 8 44.69 8.93 42.97
C GLN A 8 44.80 7.41 42.79
N LEU A 9 43.88 6.67 43.42
CA LEU A 9 43.54 5.32 43.02
C LEU A 9 42.80 5.41 41.68
N ARG A 10 43.59 5.21 40.62
CA ARG A 10 43.16 5.02 39.24
C ARG A 10 42.09 3.93 39.17
N SER A 11 40.85 4.31 38.91
CA SER A 11 39.79 3.38 38.53
C SER A 11 40.25 2.60 37.28
N PRO A 12 40.16 1.26 37.26
CA PRO A 12 40.39 0.53 36.02
C PRO A 12 39.32 0.93 34.98
N PRO A 13 39.65 0.94 33.67
CA PRO A 13 38.63 1.11 32.64
C PRO A 13 37.58 -0.01 32.77
N PRO A 14 36.29 0.24 32.50
CA PRO A 14 35.32 -0.84 32.39
C PRO A 14 35.73 -1.71 31.22
N THR A 15 36.41 -2.82 31.50
CA THR A 15 36.59 -3.90 30.56
C THR A 15 35.19 -4.35 30.17
N SER A 16 34.79 -4.02 28.95
CA SER A 16 33.57 -4.56 28.36
C SER A 16 33.60 -6.07 28.55
N PRO A 17 32.61 -6.70 29.20
CA PRO A 17 32.53 -8.15 29.19
C PRO A 17 32.36 -8.56 27.72
N ALA A 18 33.33 -9.32 27.21
CA ALA A 18 33.25 -9.94 25.90
C ALA A 18 31.98 -10.81 25.90
N GLY A 19 31.00 -10.47 25.04
CA GLY A 19 29.72 -11.17 24.94
C GLY A 19 28.47 -10.39 25.37
N SER A 20 28.49 -9.05 25.40
CA SER A 20 27.31 -8.21 25.70
C SER A 20 26.82 -7.41 24.47
N VAL A 21 25.56 -7.59 24.08
CA VAL A 21 24.94 -6.96 22.89
C VAL A 21 23.76 -6.08 23.30
N ALA A 22 23.60 -4.91 22.69
CA ALA A 22 22.49 -4.00 22.99
C ALA A 22 21.15 -4.61 22.54
N GLY A 23 20.13 -4.57 23.40
CA GLY A 23 18.81 -5.16 23.14
C GLY A 23 18.13 -4.65 21.86
N ASP A 24 18.25 -3.35 21.57
CA ASP A 24 17.69 -2.72 20.37
C ASP A 24 18.31 -3.23 19.05
N ARG A 25 19.49 -3.86 19.11
CA ARG A 25 20.14 -4.42 17.91
C ARG A 25 19.65 -5.81 17.55
N LEU A 26 18.92 -6.49 18.42
CA LEU A 26 18.40 -7.83 18.16
C LEU A 26 17.02 -7.82 17.47
N GLY A 27 16.39 -6.65 17.29
CA GLY A 27 15.10 -6.54 16.59
C GLY A 27 13.97 -7.33 17.25
N LEU A 28 14.08 -7.57 18.56
CA LEU A 28 13.11 -8.34 19.34
C LEU A 28 11.85 -7.51 19.60
N ASP A 29 10.71 -8.18 19.62
CA ASP A 29 9.45 -7.56 20.06
C ASP A 29 9.58 -7.05 21.51
N PRO A 30 9.03 -5.88 21.85
CA PRO A 30 9.13 -5.31 23.21
C PRO A 30 8.67 -6.27 24.32
N ASN A 31 7.75 -7.19 24.02
CA ASN A 31 7.30 -8.18 24.99
C ASN A 31 8.35 -9.28 25.23
N ASP A 32 9.05 -9.71 24.17
CA ASP A 32 10.14 -10.69 24.27
C ASP A 32 11.36 -10.09 24.99
N LEU A 33 11.64 -8.79 24.76
CA LEU A 33 12.66 -8.05 25.52
C LEU A 33 12.35 -8.02 27.02
N ALA A 34 11.09 -7.77 27.39
CA ALA A 34 10.68 -7.74 28.79
C ALA A 34 10.87 -9.11 29.48
N VAL A 35 10.52 -10.21 28.79
CA VAL A 35 10.73 -11.58 29.28
C VAL A 35 12.22 -11.90 29.45
N LEU A 36 13.07 -11.44 28.53
CA LEU A 36 14.52 -11.61 28.59
C LEU A 36 15.14 -10.82 29.75
N HIS A 37 14.70 -9.58 29.95
CA HIS A 37 15.11 -8.75 31.09
C HIS A 37 14.72 -9.40 32.41
N GLN A 38 13.50 -9.93 32.51
CA GLN A 38 13.02 -10.62 33.71
C GLN A 38 13.82 -11.90 34.01
N HIS A 39 14.12 -12.72 32.98
CA HIS A 39 14.93 -13.92 33.15
C HIS A 39 16.37 -13.61 33.54
N GLN A 40 16.96 -12.57 32.95
CA GLN A 40 18.32 -12.15 33.28
C GLN A 40 18.42 -11.65 34.72
N GLN A 41 17.40 -10.92 35.21
CA GLN A 41 17.32 -10.53 36.62
C GLN A 41 17.25 -11.75 37.56
N LEU A 42 16.49 -12.78 37.21
CA LEU A 42 16.37 -14.01 38.01
C LEU A 42 17.67 -14.85 38.00
N ALA A 43 18.34 -14.96 36.86
CA ALA A 43 19.62 -15.66 36.75
C ALA A 43 20.74 -14.95 37.52
N HIS A 44 20.76 -13.60 37.51
CA HIS A 44 21.70 -12.81 38.30
C HIS A 44 21.41 -12.81 39.79
N ALA A 45 20.15 -12.98 40.22
CA ALA A 45 19.83 -13.15 41.64
C ALA A 45 20.47 -14.41 42.24
N GLN A 46 20.65 -15.47 41.43
CA GLN A 46 21.32 -16.71 41.86
C GLN A 46 22.85 -16.62 41.78
N VAL A 47 23.39 -15.86 40.84
CA VAL A 47 24.84 -15.72 40.63
C VAL A 47 25.24 -14.27 40.91
N HIS A 48 25.62 -13.98 42.16
CA HIS A 48 26.06 -12.64 42.61
C HIS A 48 27.39 -12.26 41.91
N SER A 49 27.30 -11.82 40.66
CA SER A 49 28.44 -11.47 39.81
C SER A 49 28.36 -10.01 39.35
N PRO A 50 29.36 -9.16 39.67
CA PRO A 50 29.34 -7.72 39.35
C PRO A 50 29.37 -7.42 37.85
N ALA A 51 29.77 -8.38 37.00
CA ALA A 51 29.76 -8.25 35.54
C ALA A 51 28.35 -8.29 34.93
N GLY A 52 27.39 -8.97 35.58
CA GLY A 52 25.98 -9.04 35.14
C GLY A 52 25.21 -7.76 35.40
N SER A 53 25.42 -7.17 36.58
CA SER A 53 24.76 -5.92 36.99
C SER A 53 25.16 -4.73 36.09
N ALA A 54 26.44 -4.65 35.69
CA ALA A 54 26.92 -3.60 34.79
C ALA A 54 26.42 -3.76 33.34
N ALA A 55 26.14 -4.99 32.89
CA ALA A 55 25.58 -5.25 31.55
C ALA A 55 24.09 -4.91 31.51
N SER A 56 23.33 -5.36 32.51
CA SER A 56 21.89 -5.07 32.64
C SER A 56 21.61 -3.57 32.82
N SER A 57 22.41 -2.84 33.60
CA SER A 57 22.23 -1.39 33.80
C SER A 57 22.51 -0.58 32.54
N GLN A 58 23.30 -1.12 31.61
CA GLN A 58 23.64 -0.48 30.35
C GLN A 58 22.72 -0.91 29.18
N GLY A 59 21.66 -1.70 29.44
CA GLY A 59 20.78 -2.24 28.40
C GLY A 59 21.48 -3.25 27.47
N ARG A 60 22.55 -3.89 27.95
CA ARG A 60 23.33 -4.87 27.18
C ARG A 60 23.03 -6.28 27.71
N LEU A 61 22.50 -7.11 26.83
CA LEU A 61 22.19 -8.51 27.09
C LEU A 61 23.48 -9.33 27.02
N LEU A 62 23.78 -10.07 28.09
CA LEU A 62 24.84 -11.07 28.09
C LEU A 62 24.38 -12.29 27.28
N LEU A 63 25.21 -12.72 26.33
CA LEU A 63 24.97 -13.88 25.48
C LEU A 63 25.22 -15.18 26.27
N ASP A 64 24.23 -15.59 27.06
CA ASP A 64 24.17 -16.90 27.72
C ASP A 64 23.58 -17.95 26.75
N PRO A 65 24.01 -19.23 26.70
CA PRO A 65 23.40 -20.30 25.91
C PRO A 65 21.85 -20.32 25.86
N ASN A 66 21.16 -19.92 26.94
CA ASN A 66 19.70 -19.80 26.96
C ASN A 66 19.16 -18.64 26.10
N SER A 67 19.88 -17.51 26.05
CA SER A 67 19.54 -16.36 25.19
C SER A 67 19.63 -16.71 23.69
N LEU A 68 20.57 -17.58 23.32
CA LEU A 68 20.67 -18.11 21.96
C LEU A 68 19.49 -19.03 21.61
N GLN A 69 19.04 -19.88 22.54
CA GLN A 69 17.85 -20.72 22.34
C GLN A 69 16.57 -19.89 22.16
N LEU A 70 16.43 -18.78 22.89
CA LEU A 70 15.32 -17.84 22.71
C LEU A 70 15.37 -17.15 21.34
N LEU A 71 16.56 -16.73 20.89
CA LEU A 71 16.72 -16.13 19.57
C LEU A 71 16.36 -17.12 18.45
N THR A 72 16.74 -18.39 18.57
CA THR A 72 16.35 -19.43 17.61
C THR A 72 14.83 -19.58 17.55
N ARG A 73 14.14 -19.66 18.70
CA ARG A 73 12.68 -19.75 18.75
C ARG A 73 11.99 -18.52 18.15
N HIS A 74 12.55 -17.34 18.37
CA HIS A 74 12.05 -16.10 17.80
C HIS A 74 12.22 -16.07 16.28
N PHE A 75 13.39 -16.52 15.78
CA PHE A 75 13.63 -16.68 14.34
C PHE A 75 12.63 -17.66 13.73
N ASP A 76 12.39 -18.81 14.36
CA ASP A 76 11.40 -19.79 13.88
C ASP A 76 9.99 -19.19 13.80
N ARG A 77 9.59 -18.41 14.81
CA ARG A 77 8.29 -17.73 14.84
C ARG A 77 8.17 -16.66 13.75
N ILE A 78 9.22 -15.87 13.52
CA ILE A 78 9.25 -14.90 12.41
C ILE A 78 9.15 -15.61 11.07
N MET A 79 9.90 -16.70 10.88
CA MET A 79 9.86 -17.47 9.64
C MET A 79 8.46 -18.03 9.37
N GLN A 80 7.78 -18.55 10.40
CA GLN A 80 6.38 -18.98 10.30
C GLN A 80 5.45 -17.81 9.96
N ALA A 81 5.56 -16.68 10.66
CA ALA A 81 4.73 -15.50 10.39
C ALA A 81 4.96 -14.92 8.98
N ILE A 82 6.19 -14.97 8.47
CA ILE A 82 6.50 -14.56 7.09
C ILE A 82 5.85 -15.51 6.10
N GLN A 83 5.91 -16.83 6.33
CA GLN A 83 5.27 -17.83 5.47
C GLN A 83 3.76 -17.61 5.41
N GLU A 84 3.09 -17.49 6.56
CA GLU A 84 1.65 -17.21 6.63
C GLU A 84 1.28 -15.90 5.92
N ARG A 85 2.08 -14.85 6.10
CA ARG A 85 1.84 -13.55 5.46
C ARG A 85 2.06 -13.60 3.95
N LEU A 86 3.03 -14.37 3.48
CA LEU A 86 3.25 -14.59 2.05
C LEU A 86 2.05 -15.33 1.44
N GLU A 87 1.58 -16.40 2.06
CA GLU A 87 0.39 -17.15 1.61
C GLU A 87 -0.85 -16.25 1.55
N ALA A 88 -1.09 -15.46 2.60
CA ALA A 88 -2.18 -14.49 2.62
C ALA A 88 -2.05 -13.43 1.52
N LEU A 89 -0.83 -12.95 1.25
CA LEU A 89 -0.58 -11.98 0.19
C LEU A 89 -0.81 -12.57 -1.20
N TYR A 90 -0.42 -13.84 -1.43
CA TYR A 90 -0.70 -14.55 -2.68
C TYR A 90 -2.22 -14.66 -2.92
N ALA A 91 -2.96 -15.16 -1.93
CA ALA A 91 -4.41 -15.28 -2.02
C ALA A 91 -5.09 -13.91 -2.25
N ALA A 92 -4.66 -12.87 -1.53
CA ALA A 92 -5.19 -11.51 -1.71
C ALA A 92 -4.90 -10.96 -3.11
N THR A 93 -3.70 -11.23 -3.66
CA THR A 93 -3.30 -10.77 -4.99
C THR A 93 -4.08 -11.50 -6.08
N GLU A 94 -4.31 -12.80 -5.94
CA GLU A 94 -5.15 -13.58 -6.85
C GLU A 94 -6.58 -13.05 -6.88
N ILE A 95 -7.20 -12.86 -5.71
CA ILE A 95 -8.57 -12.32 -5.59
C ILE A 95 -8.64 -10.90 -6.17
N ALA A 96 -7.66 -10.05 -5.88
CA ALA A 96 -7.61 -8.69 -6.41
C ALA A 96 -7.49 -8.69 -7.93
N THR A 97 -6.66 -9.57 -8.49
CA THR A 97 -6.48 -9.70 -9.94
C THR A 97 -7.75 -10.20 -10.61
N GLN A 98 -8.42 -11.21 -10.03
CA GLN A 98 -9.69 -11.71 -10.56
C GLN A 98 -10.77 -10.63 -10.51
N THR A 99 -10.94 -9.97 -9.37
CA THR A 99 -11.92 -8.89 -9.20
C THR A 99 -11.66 -7.74 -10.17
N GLN A 100 -10.38 -7.39 -10.37
CA GLN A 100 -9.99 -6.33 -11.31
C GLN A 100 -10.29 -6.72 -12.76
N THR A 101 -10.05 -7.99 -13.11
CA THR A 101 -10.36 -8.54 -14.44
C THR A 101 -11.87 -8.52 -14.69
N ASP A 102 -12.67 -8.96 -13.72
CA ASP A 102 -14.14 -8.96 -13.82
C ASP A 102 -14.69 -7.53 -13.97
N ARG A 103 -14.19 -6.59 -13.17
CA ARG A 103 -14.58 -5.16 -13.28
C ARG A 103 -14.22 -4.57 -14.64
N ALA A 104 -13.02 -4.88 -15.15
CA ALA A 104 -12.59 -4.43 -16.47
C ALA A 104 -13.47 -5.02 -17.57
N GLY A 105 -13.82 -6.31 -17.46
CA GLY A 105 -14.74 -6.98 -18.39
C GLY A 105 -16.12 -6.32 -18.42
N ASN A 106 -16.74 -6.10 -17.26
CA ASN A 106 -18.05 -5.44 -17.17
C ASN A 106 -18.02 -4.01 -17.72
N ALA A 107 -16.93 -3.27 -17.47
CA ALA A 107 -16.78 -1.91 -17.98
C ALA A 107 -16.64 -1.87 -19.52
N LEU A 108 -15.95 -2.86 -20.11
CA LEU A 108 -15.84 -3.01 -21.56
C LEU A 108 -17.19 -3.33 -22.18
N GLU A 109 -17.94 -4.28 -21.62
CA GLU A 109 -19.28 -4.64 -22.12
C GLU A 109 -20.26 -3.46 -22.07
N MET A 110 -20.25 -2.70 -20.98
CA MET A 110 -21.02 -1.46 -20.86
C MET A 110 -20.61 -0.42 -21.91
N ALA A 111 -19.30 -0.27 -22.15
CA ALA A 111 -18.78 0.66 -23.15
C ALA A 111 -19.22 0.24 -24.57
N ASP A 112 -19.19 -1.05 -24.89
CA ASP A 112 -19.64 -1.58 -26.18
C ASP A 112 -21.13 -1.32 -26.41
N HIS A 113 -21.97 -1.52 -25.38
CA HIS A 113 -23.39 -1.21 -25.46
C HIS A 113 -23.62 0.29 -25.72
N GLU A 114 -22.91 1.18 -25.03
CA GLU A 114 -23.06 2.62 -25.22
C GLU A 114 -22.52 3.07 -26.58
N ILE A 115 -21.43 2.47 -27.09
CA ILE A 115 -20.93 2.70 -28.45
C ILE A 115 -21.99 2.30 -29.48
N ALA A 116 -22.62 1.13 -29.32
CA ALA A 116 -23.69 0.68 -30.22
C ALA A 116 -24.87 1.65 -30.22
N ARG A 117 -25.26 2.13 -29.03
CA ARG A 117 -26.31 3.13 -28.86
C ARG A 117 -25.96 4.45 -29.55
N PHE A 118 -24.74 4.97 -29.36
CA PHE A 118 -24.32 6.20 -30.04
C PHE A 118 -24.28 6.05 -31.56
N ARG A 119 -23.82 4.90 -32.07
CA ARG A 119 -23.87 4.62 -33.51
C ARG A 119 -25.29 4.63 -34.05
N ALA A 120 -26.25 4.07 -33.31
CA ALA A 120 -27.66 4.11 -33.69
C ALA A 120 -28.21 5.55 -33.70
N ILE A 121 -27.87 6.36 -32.70
CA ILE A 121 -28.28 7.78 -32.64
C ILE A 121 -27.70 8.58 -33.81
N LEU A 122 -26.42 8.36 -34.15
CA LEU A 122 -25.79 9.01 -35.31
C LEU A 122 -26.52 8.64 -36.60
N HIS A 123 -26.82 7.36 -36.80
CA HIS A 123 -27.60 6.92 -37.96
C HIS A 123 -28.98 7.58 -38.03
N GLN A 124 -29.70 7.65 -36.92
CA GLN A 124 -31.00 8.36 -36.86
C GLN A 124 -30.86 9.85 -37.18
N THR A 125 -29.75 10.46 -36.80
CA THR A 125 -29.46 11.86 -37.10
C THR A 125 -29.25 12.06 -38.60
N ASP A 126 -28.47 11.18 -39.24
CA ASP A 126 -28.25 11.20 -40.69
C ASP A 126 -29.57 10.99 -41.47
N GLU A 127 -30.44 10.10 -40.99
CA GLU A 127 -31.79 9.91 -41.56
C GLU A 127 -32.63 11.19 -41.46
N LEU A 128 -32.62 11.86 -40.30
CA LEU A 128 -33.33 13.12 -40.11
C LEU A 128 -32.79 14.22 -41.02
N GLU A 129 -31.47 14.30 -41.23
CA GLU A 129 -30.88 15.24 -42.18
C GLU A 129 -31.38 14.99 -43.61
N ALA A 130 -31.48 13.73 -44.03
CA ALA A 130 -32.05 13.37 -45.33
C ALA A 130 -33.54 13.79 -45.44
N GLU A 131 -34.33 13.62 -44.38
CA GLU A 131 -35.72 14.09 -44.33
C GLU A 131 -35.82 15.62 -44.41
N PHE A 132 -34.94 16.36 -43.70
CA PHE A 132 -34.90 17.82 -43.79
C PHE A 132 -34.50 18.32 -45.18
N ALA A 133 -33.64 17.61 -45.89
CA ALA A 133 -33.32 17.90 -47.29
C ALA A 133 -34.55 17.75 -48.20
N LYS A 134 -35.37 16.70 -47.99
CA LYS A 134 -36.63 16.52 -48.72
C LYS A 134 -37.60 17.68 -48.45
N ILE A 135 -37.76 18.09 -47.18
CA ILE A 135 -38.62 19.22 -46.79
C ILE A 135 -38.15 20.52 -47.46
N SER A 136 -36.84 20.74 -47.53
CA SER A 136 -36.27 21.92 -48.20
C SER A 136 -36.60 21.94 -49.69
N ARG A 137 -36.52 20.80 -50.38
CA ARG A 137 -36.94 20.66 -51.78
C ARG A 137 -38.43 20.93 -51.97
N VAL A 138 -39.29 20.43 -51.09
CA VAL A 138 -40.73 20.72 -51.13
C VAL A 138 -40.99 22.21 -50.97
N ARG A 139 -40.28 22.87 -50.04
CA ARG A 139 -40.39 24.33 -49.84
C ARG A 139 -40.04 25.12 -51.09
N GLU A 140 -39.01 24.73 -51.83
CA GLU A 140 -38.65 25.35 -53.11
C GLU A 140 -39.74 25.16 -54.17
N ILE A 141 -40.30 23.96 -54.27
CA ILE A 141 -41.41 23.67 -55.18
C ILE A 141 -42.62 24.57 -54.86
N VAL A 142 -43.02 24.69 -53.59
CA VAL A 142 -44.13 25.56 -53.17
C VAL A 142 -43.84 27.03 -53.50
N ARG A 143 -42.61 27.51 -53.28
CA ARG A 143 -42.21 28.87 -53.69
C ARG A 143 -42.35 29.07 -55.20
N SER A 144 -41.93 28.10 -56.02
CA SER A 144 -42.07 28.17 -57.48
C SER A 144 -43.53 28.22 -57.94
N PHE A 145 -44.42 27.43 -57.30
CA PHE A 145 -45.84 27.45 -57.60
C PHE A 145 -46.48 28.79 -57.23
N ARG A 146 -46.13 29.34 -56.05
CA ARG A 146 -46.60 30.66 -55.64
C ARG A 146 -46.21 31.75 -56.63
N ALA A 147 -44.96 31.76 -57.10
CA ALA A 147 -44.50 32.72 -58.11
C ALA A 147 -45.24 32.58 -59.44
N ARG A 148 -45.53 31.35 -59.88
CA ARG A 148 -46.30 31.11 -61.11
C ARG A 148 -47.76 31.59 -60.98
N ILE A 149 -48.39 31.37 -59.84
CA ILE A 149 -49.75 31.86 -59.56
C ILE A 149 -49.77 33.38 -59.61
N GLU A 150 -48.83 34.04 -58.93
CA GLU A 150 -48.74 35.50 -58.91
C GLU A 150 -48.51 36.08 -60.32
N MET A 151 -47.71 35.41 -61.15
CA MET A 151 -47.52 35.82 -62.55
C MET A 151 -48.80 35.67 -63.39
N MET A 152 -49.59 34.61 -63.18
CA MET A 152 -50.86 34.41 -63.88
C MET A 152 -51.91 35.42 -63.42
N GLU A 153 -51.99 35.70 -62.12
CA GLU A 153 -52.91 36.70 -61.55
C GLU A 153 -52.67 38.08 -62.17
N ARG A 154 -51.41 38.51 -62.30
CA ARG A 154 -51.04 39.76 -62.98
C ARG A 154 -51.34 39.80 -64.48
N ARG A 155 -51.59 38.66 -65.12
CA ARG A 155 -51.97 38.57 -66.54
C ARG A 155 -53.48 38.49 -66.76
N LEU A 156 -54.23 38.09 -65.73
CA LEU A 156 -55.68 37.88 -65.77
C LEU A 156 -56.47 39.04 -65.15
N GLY A 157 -55.89 39.75 -64.18
CA GLY A 157 -56.38 41.04 -63.69
C GLY A 157 -55.83 42.20 -64.52
#